data_AF-A0A954PXI6-F1
#
_entry.id   AF-A0A954PXI6-F1
#
_cell.length_a   1.000
_cell.length_b   1.000
_cell.length_c   1.000
_cell.angle_alpha   90.00
_cell.angle_beta   90.00
_cell.angle_gamma   90.00
#
_symmetry.space_group_name_H-M   'P 1'
#
loop_
_entity.id
_entity.type
_entity.pdbx_description
1 polymer ?
#
loop_
_entity_poly.entity_id
_entity_poly.type
_entity_poly.pdbx_seq_one_letter_code
_entity_poly.pdbx_strand_id
1 'polypeptide(L)'
;MPTTINGIGTQYYGRRNPRVYGGVCESCRRNVTLADYETGYYFVVVFIPIIPLGKKQIIGECSACRRHRVMPLREWERVRDESLESGMNALAENMDDPSKAIELLHKMTVFNQMGEAMELAAATAKQHSQDFETLVDIGSWYEQHNQTRLSDQCFEQAIALAPDHPTSKRIQGVGALQAGKPQEAATYFESLRKSPDFYDPGLFYMLANAYQAAEMHAEAIEEFKDLMGRNAEFANDKTFRKAVKKSEKALGNPTSILPKKGLFG
;
A
#
# COMPACT_ATOMS: atom_id res chain seq x y z
N MET A 1 -24.79 10.32 5.08
CA MET A 1 -24.83 10.20 3.61
C MET A 1 -26.04 10.97 3.10
N PRO A 2 -25.99 11.50 1.87
CA PRO A 2 -27.14 12.11 1.24
C PRO A 2 -28.25 11.07 1.06
N THR A 3 -29.50 11.49 1.19
CA THR A 3 -30.67 10.61 1.09
C THR A 3 -31.76 11.33 0.32
N THR A 4 -32.46 10.61 -0.55
CA THR A 4 -33.62 11.12 -1.29
C THR A 4 -34.81 10.18 -1.14
N ILE A 5 -36.02 10.74 -1.13
CA ILE A 5 -37.30 10.02 -1.21
C ILE A 5 -38.06 10.61 -2.39
N ASN A 6 -38.36 9.81 -3.41
CA ASN A 6 -38.98 10.25 -4.66
C ASN A 6 -38.27 11.45 -5.32
N GLY A 7 -36.93 11.49 -5.25
CA GLY A 7 -36.11 12.56 -5.83
C GLY A 7 -36.09 13.86 -5.03
N ILE A 8 -36.72 13.91 -3.85
CA ILE A 8 -36.65 15.04 -2.92
C ILE A 8 -35.73 14.67 -1.76
N GLY A 9 -34.74 15.51 -1.46
CA GLY A 9 -33.81 15.24 -0.36
C GLY A 9 -32.47 15.93 -0.57
N THR A 10 -31.36 15.26 -0.26
CA THR A 10 -30.02 15.81 -0.45
C THR A 10 -29.12 14.93 -1.30
N GLN A 11 -28.19 15.55 -2.03
CA GLN A 11 -27.25 14.85 -2.89
C GLN A 11 -25.91 15.57 -2.98
N TYR A 12 -24.85 14.80 -3.26
CA TYR A 12 -23.55 15.32 -3.68
C TYR A 12 -23.53 15.62 -5.18
N TYR A 13 -22.88 16.71 -5.57
CA TYR A 13 -22.75 17.10 -6.96
C TYR A 13 -21.35 17.63 -7.28
N GLY A 14 -20.77 17.08 -8.35
CA GLY A 14 -19.41 17.36 -8.78
C GLY A 14 -18.34 16.64 -7.97
N ARG A 15 -17.20 16.37 -8.59
CA ARG A 15 -16.03 15.76 -7.95
C ARG A 15 -14.80 16.55 -8.32
N ARG A 16 -14.12 17.14 -7.34
CA ARG A 16 -12.91 17.96 -7.52
C ARG A 16 -11.78 17.43 -6.65
N ASN A 17 -10.55 17.71 -7.07
CA ASN A 17 -9.32 17.32 -6.37
C ASN A 17 -9.32 15.85 -5.90
N PRO A 18 -9.61 14.87 -6.77
CA PRO A 18 -9.70 13.48 -6.34
C PRO A 18 -8.32 12.93 -5.98
N ARG A 19 -8.25 12.27 -4.83
CA ARG A 19 -7.14 11.40 -4.44
C ARG A 19 -7.65 9.96 -4.42
N VAL A 20 -6.96 9.05 -5.10
CA VAL A 20 -7.36 7.64 -5.22
C VAL A 20 -6.21 6.76 -4.77
N TYR A 21 -6.49 5.82 -3.88
CA TYR A 21 -5.46 5.00 -3.24
C TYR A 21 -6.01 3.62 -2.86
N GLY A 22 -5.14 2.62 -2.73
CA GLY A 22 -5.51 1.30 -2.23
C GLY A 22 -5.67 1.29 -0.71
N GLY A 23 -6.57 0.48 -0.17
CA GLY A 23 -6.68 0.30 1.27
C GLY A 23 -7.81 -0.63 1.70
N VAL A 24 -7.83 -0.95 2.99
CA VAL A 24 -8.89 -1.77 3.58
C VAL A 24 -10.06 -0.87 3.98
N CYS A 25 -11.25 -1.13 3.44
CA CYS A 25 -12.44 -0.39 3.83
C CYS A 25 -12.85 -0.73 5.27
N GLU A 26 -12.97 0.27 6.13
CA GLU A 26 -13.39 0.09 7.54
C GLU A 26 -14.80 -0.53 7.68
N SER A 27 -15.67 -0.29 6.69
CA SER A 27 -17.05 -0.78 6.73
C SER A 27 -17.22 -2.22 6.23
N CYS A 28 -16.65 -2.56 5.07
CA CYS A 28 -16.83 -3.89 4.48
C CYS A 28 -15.61 -4.81 4.64
N ARG A 29 -14.52 -4.31 5.24
CA ARG A 29 -13.24 -5.01 5.51
C ARG A 29 -12.55 -5.59 4.27
N ARG A 30 -12.97 -5.21 3.06
CA ARG A 30 -12.33 -5.63 1.81
C ARG A 30 -11.16 -4.71 1.49
N ASN A 31 -10.10 -5.29 0.93
CA ASN A 31 -9.04 -4.52 0.27
C ASN A 31 -9.60 -3.99 -1.07
N VAL A 32 -9.67 -2.68 -1.21
CA VAL A 32 -10.38 -1.98 -2.29
C VAL A 32 -9.64 -0.71 -2.68
N THR A 33 -10.05 -0.11 -3.79
CA THR A 33 -9.72 1.28 -4.09
C THR A 33 -10.61 2.21 -3.26
N LEU A 34 -9.99 3.19 -2.59
CA LEU A 34 -10.59 4.25 -1.82
C LEU A 34 -10.42 5.60 -2.54
N ALA A 35 -11.32 6.53 -2.28
CA ALA A 35 -11.30 7.85 -2.89
C ALA A 35 -11.63 8.98 -1.90
N ASP A 36 -10.79 10.00 -1.90
CA ASP A 36 -11.07 11.30 -1.27
C ASP A 36 -11.37 12.31 -2.37
N TYR A 37 -12.30 13.24 -2.13
CA TYR A 37 -12.60 14.31 -3.08
C TYR A 37 -13.48 15.40 -2.47
N GLU A 38 -13.42 16.57 -3.07
CA GLU A 38 -14.32 17.67 -2.77
C GLU A 38 -15.59 17.59 -3.62
N THR A 39 -16.73 17.88 -3.00
CA THR A 39 -18.03 17.90 -3.67
C THR A 39 -18.90 19.05 -3.16
N GLY A 40 -19.82 19.52 -4.01
CA GLY A 40 -20.95 20.32 -3.53
C GLY A 40 -22.00 19.43 -2.86
N TYR A 41 -22.74 19.99 -1.92
CA TYR A 41 -23.86 19.34 -1.22
C TYR A 41 -25.10 20.19 -1.42
N TYR A 42 -26.17 19.59 -1.94
CA TYR A 42 -27.37 20.30 -2.37
C TYR A 42 -28.62 19.65 -1.81
N PHE A 43 -29.65 20.46 -1.57
CA PHE A 43 -31.02 19.99 -1.54
C PHE A 43 -31.52 19.84 -2.98
N VAL A 44 -32.12 18.70 -3.28
CA VAL A 44 -32.58 18.32 -4.61
C VAL A 44 -34.09 18.15 -4.63
N VAL A 45 -34.71 18.50 -5.75
CA VAL A 45 -36.12 18.23 -6.06
C VAL A 45 -36.16 17.58 -7.45
N VAL A 46 -36.79 16.41 -7.56
CA VAL A 46 -36.73 15.56 -8.76
C VAL A 46 -35.28 15.35 -9.23
N PHE A 47 -34.37 15.13 -8.28
CA PHE A 47 -32.92 14.96 -8.52
C PHE A 47 -32.18 16.17 -9.12
N ILE A 48 -32.85 17.32 -9.30
CA ILE A 48 -32.23 18.56 -9.76
C ILE A 48 -31.66 19.30 -8.53
N PRO A 49 -30.39 19.72 -8.51
CA PRO A 49 -29.82 20.50 -7.42
C PRO A 49 -30.41 21.91 -7.41
N ILE A 50 -31.28 22.20 -6.44
CA ILE A 50 -31.98 23.49 -6.35
C ILE A 50 -31.30 24.42 -5.35
N ILE A 51 -31.00 23.94 -4.15
CA ILE A 51 -30.47 24.79 -3.07
C ILE A 51 -29.07 24.28 -2.67
N PRO A 52 -28.00 25.08 -2.84
CA PRO A 52 -26.69 24.73 -2.33
C PRO A 52 -26.69 24.78 -0.80
N LEU A 53 -26.33 23.66 -0.18
CA LEU A 53 -26.21 23.51 1.28
C LEU A 53 -24.74 23.63 1.75
N GLY A 54 -23.79 23.70 0.82
CA GLY A 54 -22.37 23.93 1.09
C GLY A 54 -21.44 23.02 0.30
N LYS A 55 -20.17 22.99 0.69
CA LYS A 55 -19.16 22.08 0.14
C LYS A 55 -18.71 21.08 1.20
N LYS A 56 -18.38 19.87 0.77
CA LYS A 56 -17.99 18.75 1.61
C LYS A 56 -16.70 18.12 1.09
N GLN A 57 -15.86 17.66 2.01
CA GLN A 57 -14.79 16.72 1.73
C GLN A 57 -15.30 15.31 2.00
N ILE A 58 -15.24 14.45 0.99
CA ILE A 58 -15.46 13.01 1.11
C ILE A 58 -14.11 12.35 1.39
N ILE A 59 -14.10 11.43 2.36
CA ILE A 59 -12.90 10.72 2.80
C ILE A 59 -13.15 9.22 2.76
N GLY A 60 -12.31 8.50 2.03
CA GLY A 60 -12.28 7.04 1.98
C GLY A 60 -13.53 6.41 1.34
N GLU A 61 -14.05 6.98 0.25
CA GLU A 61 -15.15 6.36 -0.49
C GLU A 61 -14.76 4.99 -1.04
N CYS A 62 -15.41 3.96 -0.50
CA CYS A 62 -15.18 2.58 -0.90
C CYS A 62 -15.74 2.30 -2.31
N SER A 63 -14.88 1.86 -3.23
CA SER A 63 -15.30 1.41 -4.57
C SER A 63 -16.29 0.24 -4.55
N ALA A 64 -16.30 -0.60 -3.50
CA ALA A 64 -17.18 -1.75 -3.39
C ALA A 64 -18.53 -1.46 -2.70
N CYS A 65 -18.52 -0.78 -1.55
CA CYS A 65 -19.73 -0.56 -0.74
C CYS A 65 -20.21 0.90 -0.69
N ARG A 66 -19.48 1.83 -1.31
CA ARG A 66 -19.76 3.27 -1.40
C ARG A 66 -19.81 4.03 -0.06
N ARG A 67 -19.60 3.36 1.07
CA ARG A 67 -19.49 4.02 2.39
C ARG A 67 -18.23 4.89 2.42
N HIS A 68 -18.34 6.01 3.12
CA HIS A 68 -17.32 7.05 3.26
C HIS A 68 -17.56 7.86 4.53
N ARG A 69 -16.52 8.57 4.99
CA ARG A 69 -16.64 9.68 5.93
C ARG A 69 -16.84 10.98 5.17
N VAL A 70 -17.40 11.98 5.83
CA VAL A 70 -17.66 13.30 5.24
C VAL A 70 -17.48 14.39 6.28
N MET A 71 -16.90 15.52 5.86
CA MET A 71 -16.78 16.72 6.68
C MET A 71 -17.06 18.00 5.87
N PRO A 72 -17.44 19.12 6.51
CA PRO A 72 -17.47 20.42 5.86
C PRO A 72 -16.12 20.76 5.22
N LEU A 73 -16.11 21.26 3.99
CA LEU A 73 -14.85 21.54 3.29
C LEU A 73 -14.00 22.58 4.04
N ARG A 74 -14.61 23.63 4.59
CA ARG A 74 -13.91 24.65 5.39
C ARG A 74 -13.21 24.08 6.61
N GLU A 75 -13.80 23.06 7.23
CA GLU A 75 -13.20 22.39 8.38
C GLU A 75 -12.01 21.53 7.94
N TRP A 76 -12.11 20.85 6.79
CA TRP A 76 -11.00 20.11 6.20
C TRP A 76 -9.83 21.02 5.82
N GLU A 77 -10.11 22.16 5.19
CA GLU A 77 -9.12 23.17 4.84
C GLU A 77 -8.40 23.70 6.08
N ARG A 78 -9.13 24.01 7.15
CA ARG A 78 -8.54 24.43 8.42
C ARG A 78 -7.63 23.36 9.03
N VAL A 79 -8.09 22.10 9.09
CA VAL A 79 -7.28 20.99 9.63
C VAL A 79 -6.03 20.75 8.78
N ARG A 80 -6.14 20.89 7.45
CA ARG A 80 -4.99 20.84 6.53
C ARG A 80 -4.00 21.93 6.90
N ASP A 81 -4.44 23.18 6.92
CA ASP A 81 -3.55 24.34 7.08
C ASP A 81 -2.85 24.27 8.44
N GLU A 82 -3.59 23.98 9.52
CA GLU A 82 -3.03 23.76 10.87
C GLU A 82 -2.00 22.60 10.90
N SER A 83 -2.29 21.48 10.22
CA SER A 83 -1.41 20.31 10.20
C SER A 83 -0.12 20.55 9.41
N LEU A 84 -0.23 21.22 8.27
CA LEU A 84 0.90 21.55 7.41
C LEU A 84 1.78 22.61 8.07
N GLU A 85 1.19 23.66 8.64
CA GLU A 85 1.93 24.69 9.39
C GLU A 85 2.71 24.07 10.56
N SER A 86 2.06 23.21 11.35
CA SER A 86 2.72 22.51 12.45
C SER A 86 3.89 21.64 11.98
N GLY A 87 3.73 20.91 10.87
CA GLY A 87 4.80 20.10 10.30
C GLY A 87 5.96 20.93 9.75
N MET A 88 5.66 22.06 9.09
CA MET A 88 6.66 22.99 8.58
C MET A 88 7.46 23.63 9.72
N ASN A 89 6.79 24.05 10.80
CA ASN A 89 7.46 24.60 11.98
C ASN A 89 8.36 23.56 12.65
N ALA A 90 7.88 22.32 12.82
CA ALA A 90 8.67 21.24 13.42
C ALA A 90 9.92 20.89 12.59
N LEU A 91 9.82 20.94 11.25
CA LEU A 91 10.98 20.79 10.38
C LEU A 91 11.90 22.02 10.44
N ALA A 92 11.37 23.23 10.50
CA ALA A 92 12.18 24.45 10.60
C ALA A 92 13.01 24.51 11.90
N GLU A 93 12.49 23.99 13.00
CA GLU A 93 13.22 23.86 14.27
C GLU A 93 14.39 22.87 14.19
N ASN A 94 14.28 21.82 13.36
CA ASN A 94 15.27 20.76 13.22
C ASN A 94 15.45 20.37 11.73
N MET A 95 16.00 21.29 10.94
CA MET A 95 16.07 21.13 9.47
C MET A 95 16.91 19.95 8.98
N ASP A 96 17.79 19.41 9.84
CA ASP A 96 18.63 18.25 9.56
C ASP A 96 18.06 16.94 10.13
N ASP A 97 16.87 16.95 10.75
CA ASP A 97 16.21 15.71 11.21
C ASP A 97 15.31 15.15 10.09
N PRO A 98 15.71 14.06 9.40
CA PRO A 98 14.93 13.50 8.29
C PRO A 98 13.55 13.03 8.75
N SER A 99 13.39 12.65 10.03
CA SER A 99 12.11 12.21 10.58
C SER A 99 11.05 13.30 10.51
N LYS A 100 11.44 14.58 10.70
CA LYS A 100 10.53 15.73 10.60
C LYS A 100 10.10 15.98 9.16
N ALA A 101 11.04 15.83 8.23
CA ALA A 101 10.74 15.95 6.81
C ALA A 101 9.79 14.83 6.34
N ILE A 102 10.03 13.59 6.77
CA ILE A 102 9.17 12.43 6.47
C ILE A 102 7.77 12.59 7.10
N GLU A 103 7.66 13.12 8.32
CA GLU A 103 6.37 13.41 8.95
C GLU A 103 5.57 14.44 8.12
N LEU A 104 6.22 15.54 7.72
CA LEU A 104 5.59 16.56 6.87
C LEU A 104 5.22 16.01 5.49
N LEU A 105 6.08 15.18 4.89
CA LEU A 105 5.83 14.48 3.62
C LEU A 105 4.53 13.66 3.68
N HIS A 106 4.33 12.90 4.75
CA HIS A 106 3.10 12.13 4.96
C HIS A 106 1.88 13.04 5.15
N LYS A 107 2.00 14.17 5.87
CA LYS A 107 0.90 15.14 5.99
C LYS A 107 0.53 15.74 4.63
N MET A 108 1.50 16.18 3.84
CA MET A 108 1.28 16.69 2.48
C MET A 108 0.58 15.66 1.59
N THR A 109 1.00 14.39 1.68
CA THR A 109 0.38 13.26 0.96
C THR A 109 -1.10 13.08 1.30
N VAL A 110 -1.44 13.13 2.60
CA VAL A 110 -2.82 12.98 3.09
C VAL A 110 -3.71 14.12 2.59
N PHE A 111 -3.19 15.34 2.56
CA PHE A 111 -3.91 16.52 2.08
C PHE A 111 -3.79 16.77 0.58
N ASN A 112 -3.34 15.76 -0.18
CA ASN A 112 -3.24 15.79 -1.64
C ASN A 112 -2.36 16.93 -2.17
N GLN A 113 -1.36 17.37 -1.39
CA GLN A 113 -0.31 18.33 -1.78
C GLN A 113 0.86 17.57 -2.42
N MET A 114 0.58 16.86 -3.53
CA MET A 114 1.54 15.91 -4.10
C MET A 114 2.75 16.61 -4.74
N GLY A 115 2.59 17.81 -5.26
CA GLY A 115 3.71 18.56 -5.86
C GLY A 115 4.77 18.89 -4.81
N GLU A 116 4.32 19.50 -3.71
CA GLU A 116 5.15 19.86 -2.56
C GLU A 116 5.74 18.63 -1.87
N ALA A 117 4.96 17.55 -1.77
CA ALA A 117 5.43 16.28 -1.25
C ALA A 117 6.60 15.71 -2.08
N MET A 118 6.48 15.73 -3.41
CA MET A 118 7.55 15.27 -4.32
C MET A 118 8.81 16.12 -4.19
N GLU A 119 8.68 17.44 -4.07
CA GLU A 119 9.82 18.34 -3.86
C GLU A 119 10.52 18.09 -2.53
N LEU A 120 9.74 17.93 -1.45
CA LEU A 120 10.27 17.63 -0.12
C LEU A 120 10.99 16.27 -0.11
N ALA A 121 10.38 15.23 -0.67
CA ALA A 121 11.00 13.91 -0.76
C ALA A 121 12.34 13.95 -1.52
N ALA A 122 12.41 14.69 -2.63
CA ALA A 122 13.64 14.86 -3.40
C ALA A 122 14.72 15.63 -2.62
N ALA A 123 14.32 16.69 -1.91
CA ALA A 123 15.24 17.45 -1.07
C ALA A 123 15.79 16.60 0.09
N THR A 124 14.92 15.86 0.80
CA THR A 124 15.30 14.99 1.91
C THR A 124 16.25 13.88 1.46
N ALA A 125 15.94 13.17 0.36
CA ALA A 125 16.85 12.14 -0.16
C ALA A 125 18.23 12.70 -0.54
N LYS A 126 18.27 13.93 -1.07
CA LYS A 126 19.54 14.59 -1.44
C LYS A 126 20.34 15.02 -0.20
N GLN A 127 19.69 15.66 0.77
CA GLN A 127 20.33 16.12 2.01
C GLN A 127 20.86 14.94 2.84
N HIS A 128 20.11 13.83 2.85
CA HIS A 128 20.42 12.62 3.60
C HIS A 128 20.90 11.47 2.70
N SER A 129 21.66 11.78 1.65
CA SER A 129 22.15 10.80 0.66
C SER A 129 23.15 9.77 1.20
N GLN A 130 23.54 9.87 2.46
CA GLN A 130 24.40 8.91 3.17
C GLN A 130 23.70 8.29 4.39
N ASP A 131 22.40 8.53 4.55
CA ASP A 131 21.59 7.93 5.60
C ASP A 131 20.77 6.77 5.01
N PHE A 132 21.09 5.55 5.46
CA PHE A 132 20.45 4.34 4.99
C PHE A 132 18.93 4.32 5.22
N GLU A 133 18.49 4.61 6.44
CA GLU A 133 17.07 4.52 6.81
C GLU A 133 16.27 5.59 6.09
N THR A 134 16.80 6.80 5.98
CA THR A 134 16.13 7.88 5.24
C THR A 134 15.95 7.53 3.77
N LEU A 135 16.96 6.94 3.12
CA LEU A 135 16.86 6.51 1.72
C LEU A 135 15.84 5.37 1.55
N VAL A 136 15.76 4.44 2.51
CA VAL A 136 14.74 3.39 2.51
C VAL A 136 13.34 3.99 2.66
N ASP A 137 13.15 4.93 3.56
CA ASP A 137 11.84 5.56 3.83
C ASP A 137 11.37 6.38 2.63
N ILE A 138 12.23 7.23 2.07
CA ILE A 138 11.89 8.01 0.88
C ILE A 138 11.69 7.11 -0.35
N GLY A 139 12.52 6.08 -0.53
CA GLY A 139 12.34 5.09 -1.59
C GLY A 139 10.99 4.38 -1.48
N SER A 140 10.63 3.92 -0.29
CA SER A 140 9.33 3.27 -0.02
C SER A 140 8.16 4.23 -0.25
N TRP A 141 8.31 5.51 0.11
CA TRP A 141 7.30 6.52 -0.21
C TRP A 141 7.14 6.72 -1.71
N TYR A 142 8.24 6.79 -2.48
CA TYR A 142 8.18 6.85 -3.95
C TYR A 142 7.51 5.62 -4.57
N GLU A 143 7.82 4.41 -4.08
CA GLU A 143 7.19 3.17 -4.53
C GLU A 143 5.67 3.22 -4.37
N GLN A 144 5.19 3.62 -3.18
CA GLN A 144 3.76 3.74 -2.88
C GLN A 144 3.02 4.75 -3.79
N HIS A 145 3.75 5.73 -4.33
CA HIS A 145 3.23 6.77 -5.20
C HIS A 145 3.56 6.53 -6.69
N ASN A 146 3.93 5.30 -7.04
CA ASN A 146 4.23 4.85 -8.41
C ASN A 146 5.39 5.62 -9.07
N GLN A 147 6.31 6.15 -8.28
CA GLN A 147 7.51 6.84 -8.75
C GLN A 147 8.68 5.87 -8.84
N THR A 148 8.51 4.79 -9.62
CA THR A 148 9.43 3.65 -9.68
C THR A 148 10.88 4.08 -9.89
N ARG A 149 11.15 4.96 -10.85
CA ARG A 149 12.53 5.41 -11.14
C ARG A 149 13.19 6.11 -9.94
N LEU A 150 12.43 6.91 -9.18
CA LEU A 150 12.98 7.62 -8.01
C LEU A 150 13.14 6.67 -6.82
N SER A 151 12.20 5.74 -6.66
CA SER A 151 12.30 4.64 -5.69
C SER A 151 13.57 3.83 -5.91
N ASP A 152 13.82 3.39 -7.15
CA ASP A 152 14.99 2.59 -7.52
C ASP A 152 16.29 3.35 -7.21
N GLN A 153 16.34 4.65 -7.49
CA GLN A 153 17.52 5.47 -7.16
C GLN A 153 17.81 5.54 -5.66
N CYS A 154 16.78 5.73 -4.83
CA CYS A 154 16.94 5.73 -3.37
C CYS A 154 17.39 4.34 -2.86
N PHE A 155 16.78 3.29 -3.39
CA PHE A 155 17.09 1.91 -3.02
C PHE A 155 18.49 1.47 -3.46
N GLU A 156 18.94 1.84 -4.66
CA GLU A 156 20.32 1.59 -5.13
C GLU A 156 21.34 2.26 -4.20
N GLN A 157 21.08 3.50 -3.78
CA GLN A 157 21.95 4.20 -2.82
C GLN A 157 21.95 3.52 -1.45
N ALA A 158 20.77 3.16 -0.92
CA ALA A 158 20.65 2.44 0.35
C ALA A 158 21.40 1.09 0.32
N ILE A 159 21.24 0.31 -0.75
CA ILE A 159 21.96 -0.96 -0.94
C ILE A 159 23.48 -0.72 -0.98
N ALA A 160 23.95 0.35 -1.64
CA ALA A 160 25.37 0.67 -1.70
C ALA A 160 25.96 1.02 -0.31
N LEU A 161 25.18 1.67 0.56
CA LEU A 161 25.60 2.01 1.93
C LEU A 161 25.67 0.78 2.84
N ALA A 162 24.71 -0.13 2.74
CA ALA A 162 24.64 -1.29 3.61
C ALA A 162 24.17 -2.56 2.85
N PRO A 163 25.02 -3.16 2.01
CA PRO A 163 24.62 -4.25 1.10
C PRO A 163 24.21 -5.54 1.80
N ASP A 164 24.64 -5.75 3.05
CA ASP A 164 24.31 -6.92 3.86
C ASP A 164 23.19 -6.67 4.87
N HIS A 165 22.65 -5.44 4.91
CA HIS A 165 21.51 -5.14 5.77
C HIS A 165 20.28 -5.95 5.34
N PRO A 166 19.50 -6.51 6.28
CA PRO A 166 18.28 -7.28 5.95
C PRO A 166 17.32 -6.54 5.02
N THR A 167 17.13 -5.23 5.23
CA THR A 167 16.31 -4.40 4.35
C THR A 167 16.89 -4.31 2.93
N SER A 168 18.21 -4.21 2.77
CA SER A 168 18.86 -4.23 1.45
C SER A 168 18.66 -5.56 0.74
N LYS A 169 18.82 -6.68 1.46
CA LYS A 169 18.54 -8.03 0.91
C LYS A 169 17.07 -8.15 0.49
N ARG A 170 16.15 -7.61 1.28
CA ARG A 170 14.71 -7.57 0.93
C ARG A 170 14.50 -6.78 -0.38
N ILE A 171 15.05 -5.57 -0.48
CA ILE A 171 14.94 -4.72 -1.67
C ILE A 171 15.51 -5.44 -2.91
N GLN A 172 16.72 -6.00 -2.82
CA GLN A 172 17.36 -6.74 -3.91
C GLN A 172 16.52 -7.94 -4.35
N GLY A 173 16.02 -8.74 -3.39
CA GLY A 173 15.20 -9.90 -3.72
C GLY A 173 13.85 -9.51 -4.33
N VAL A 174 13.18 -8.46 -3.84
CA VAL A 174 11.94 -7.95 -4.47
C VAL A 174 12.22 -7.47 -5.90
N GLY A 175 13.31 -6.73 -6.12
CA GLY A 175 13.74 -6.33 -7.46
C GLY A 175 13.99 -7.53 -8.38
N ALA A 176 14.64 -8.58 -7.88
CA ALA A 176 14.85 -9.82 -8.63
C ALA A 176 13.54 -10.54 -8.97
N LEU A 177 12.54 -10.54 -8.06
CA LEU A 177 11.20 -11.06 -8.36
C LEU A 177 10.51 -10.27 -9.47
N GLN A 178 10.59 -8.94 -9.42
CA GLN A 178 10.02 -8.06 -10.46
C GLN A 178 10.71 -8.27 -11.82
N ALA A 179 12.00 -8.57 -11.81
CA ALA A 179 12.77 -8.93 -13.00
C ALA A 179 12.53 -10.39 -13.50
N GLY A 180 11.64 -11.16 -12.86
CA GLY A 180 11.33 -12.53 -13.24
C GLY A 180 12.44 -13.53 -12.92
N LYS A 181 13.28 -13.24 -11.92
CA LYS A 181 14.42 -14.07 -11.51
C LYS A 181 14.23 -14.63 -10.09
N PRO A 182 13.30 -15.58 -9.88
CA PRO A 182 12.94 -16.05 -8.55
C PRO A 182 14.08 -16.81 -7.83
N GLN A 183 14.98 -17.48 -8.55
CA GLN A 183 16.15 -18.12 -7.95
C GLN A 183 17.12 -17.11 -7.35
N GLU A 184 17.39 -16.01 -8.07
CA GLU A 184 18.24 -14.92 -7.57
C GLU A 184 17.58 -14.28 -6.33
N ALA A 185 16.28 -14.03 -6.37
CA ALA A 185 15.52 -13.54 -5.22
C ALA A 185 15.63 -14.47 -4.00
N ALA A 186 15.56 -15.79 -4.20
CA ALA A 186 15.67 -16.76 -3.12
C ALA A 186 17.02 -16.67 -2.40
N THR A 187 18.12 -16.43 -3.13
CA THR A 187 19.45 -16.24 -2.52
C THR A 187 19.49 -15.02 -1.60
N TYR A 188 18.88 -13.91 -2.00
CA TYR A 188 18.80 -12.72 -1.15
C TYR A 188 17.94 -12.96 0.10
N PHE A 189 16.88 -13.75 -0.01
CA PHE A 189 15.98 -14.01 1.11
C PHE A 189 16.48 -15.08 2.10
N GLU A 190 17.58 -15.78 1.83
CA GLU A 190 18.09 -16.84 2.71
C GLU A 190 18.38 -16.36 4.14
N SER A 191 18.99 -15.18 4.28
CA SER A 191 19.29 -14.60 5.60
C SER A 191 18.01 -14.16 6.32
N LEU A 192 17.05 -13.60 5.57
CA LEU A 192 15.75 -13.17 6.09
C LEU A 192 14.94 -14.36 6.59
N ARG A 193 14.99 -15.50 5.90
CA ARG A 193 14.26 -16.72 6.26
C ARG A 193 14.63 -17.26 7.65
N LYS A 194 15.88 -17.04 8.05
CA LYS A 194 16.46 -17.54 9.31
C LYS A 194 16.27 -16.55 10.47
N SER A 195 15.97 -15.28 10.19
CA SER A 195 15.77 -14.27 11.23
C SER A 195 14.28 -14.11 11.55
N PRO A 196 13.83 -14.41 12.79
CA PRO A 196 12.44 -14.20 13.18
C PRO A 196 11.96 -12.76 12.98
N ASP A 197 12.83 -11.77 13.22
CA ASP A 197 12.49 -10.34 13.14
C ASP A 197 12.30 -9.85 11.70
N PHE A 198 12.92 -10.53 10.73
CA PHE A 198 12.87 -10.16 9.31
C PHE A 198 12.10 -11.18 8.45
N TYR A 199 11.53 -12.21 9.06
CA TYR A 199 10.71 -13.19 8.36
C TYR A 199 9.34 -12.58 8.05
N ASP A 200 9.10 -12.31 6.76
CA ASP A 200 7.78 -11.89 6.26
C ASP A 200 7.17 -13.00 5.38
N PRO A 201 6.07 -13.66 5.79
CA PRO A 201 5.45 -14.69 4.96
C PRO A 201 4.87 -14.14 3.65
N GLY A 202 4.56 -12.85 3.57
CA GLY A 202 4.15 -12.21 2.31
C GLY A 202 5.25 -12.27 1.25
N LEU A 203 6.50 -12.01 1.65
CA LEU A 203 7.69 -12.09 0.79
C LEU A 203 7.90 -13.50 0.22
N PHE A 204 7.79 -14.53 1.06
CA PHE A 204 7.94 -15.93 0.62
C PHE A 204 6.75 -16.42 -0.20
N TYR A 205 5.55 -15.89 0.03
CA TYR A 205 4.40 -16.14 -0.86
C TYR A 205 4.60 -15.49 -2.24
N MET A 206 5.19 -14.29 -2.30
CA MET A 206 5.57 -13.66 -3.58
C MET A 206 6.62 -14.51 -4.32
N LEU A 207 7.63 -15.03 -3.61
CA LEU A 207 8.62 -15.94 -4.18
C LEU A 207 7.97 -17.21 -4.75
N ALA A 208 7.05 -17.84 -4.01
CA ALA A 208 6.32 -19.02 -4.49
C ALA A 208 5.53 -18.72 -5.77
N ASN A 209 4.84 -17.58 -5.83
CA ASN A 209 4.10 -17.16 -7.02
C ASN A 209 5.02 -16.85 -8.21
N ALA A 210 6.19 -16.27 -7.96
CA ALA A 210 7.19 -16.01 -9.00
C ALA A 210 7.77 -17.32 -9.56
N TYR A 211 8.05 -18.31 -8.72
CA TYR A 211 8.39 -19.66 -9.17
C TYR A 211 7.28 -20.27 -10.04
N GLN A 212 6.01 -20.13 -9.64
CA GLN A 212 4.90 -20.58 -10.49
C GLN A 212 4.80 -19.86 -11.83
N ALA A 213 5.17 -18.58 -11.88
CA ALA A 213 5.16 -17.80 -13.12
C ALA A 213 6.31 -18.22 -14.06
N ALA A 214 7.44 -18.64 -13.49
CA ALA A 214 8.59 -19.20 -14.20
C ALA A 214 8.46 -20.71 -14.50
N GLU A 215 7.28 -21.31 -14.30
CA GLU A 215 7.00 -22.76 -14.47
C GLU A 215 7.83 -23.69 -13.55
N MET A 216 8.47 -23.13 -12.52
CA MET A 216 9.26 -23.82 -11.51
C MET A 216 8.37 -24.35 -10.39
N HIS A 217 7.55 -25.33 -10.73
CA HIS A 217 6.49 -25.80 -9.84
C HIS A 217 6.99 -26.57 -8.62
N ALA A 218 8.17 -27.20 -8.69
CA ALA A 218 8.75 -27.94 -7.57
C ALA A 218 9.19 -26.97 -6.45
N GLU A 219 9.90 -25.92 -6.82
CA GLU A 219 10.38 -24.86 -5.92
C GLU A 219 9.22 -24.11 -5.29
N ALA A 220 8.18 -23.78 -6.08
CA ALA A 220 6.95 -23.20 -5.55
C ALA A 220 6.29 -24.07 -4.47
N ILE A 221 6.30 -25.40 -4.64
CA ILE A 221 5.73 -26.33 -3.65
C ILE A 221 6.54 -26.33 -2.36
N GLU A 222 7.87 -26.27 -2.42
CA GLU A 222 8.70 -26.17 -1.23
C GLU A 222 8.44 -24.87 -0.46
N GLU A 223 8.28 -23.75 -1.16
CA GLU A 223 7.90 -22.48 -0.52
C GLU A 223 6.52 -22.55 0.15
N PHE A 224 5.53 -23.16 -0.51
CA PHE A 224 4.21 -23.36 0.08
C PHE A 224 4.24 -24.28 1.31
N LYS A 225 5.10 -25.31 1.31
CA LYS A 225 5.31 -26.17 2.48
C LYS A 225 5.91 -25.40 3.65
N ASP A 226 6.96 -24.60 3.42
CA ASP A 226 7.58 -23.77 4.48
C ASP A 226 6.56 -22.79 5.08
N LEU A 227 5.78 -22.10 4.24
CA LEU A 227 4.72 -21.18 4.68
C LEU A 227 3.69 -21.88 5.58
N MET A 228 3.17 -23.04 5.17
CA MET A 228 2.22 -23.82 5.97
C MET A 228 2.85 -24.41 7.24
N GLY A 229 4.12 -24.80 7.18
CA GLY A 229 4.85 -25.33 8.33
C GLY A 229 5.03 -24.29 9.44
N ARG A 230 5.19 -23.02 9.06
CA ARG A 230 5.32 -21.88 10.00
C ARG A 230 3.97 -21.33 10.44
N ASN A 231 2.98 -21.28 9.55
CA ASN A 231 1.62 -20.88 9.87
C ASN A 231 0.60 -21.77 9.14
N ALA A 232 -0.02 -22.67 9.89
CA ALA A 232 -1.02 -23.60 9.36
C ALA A 232 -2.27 -22.89 8.80
N GLU A 233 -2.55 -21.63 9.19
CA GLU A 233 -3.72 -20.88 8.72
C GLU A 233 -3.67 -20.57 7.22
N PHE A 234 -2.48 -20.55 6.59
CA PHE A 234 -2.36 -20.42 5.14
C PHE A 234 -3.20 -21.47 4.39
N ALA A 235 -3.30 -22.68 4.94
CA ALA A 235 -4.09 -23.75 4.36
C ALA A 235 -5.60 -23.48 4.35
N ASN A 236 -6.10 -22.51 5.12
CA ASN A 236 -7.51 -22.13 5.15
C ASN A 236 -7.86 -21.13 4.05
N ASP A 237 -6.88 -20.33 3.61
CA ASP A 237 -7.08 -19.31 2.58
C ASP A 237 -7.38 -19.93 1.20
N LYS A 238 -8.46 -19.47 0.58
CA LYS A 238 -8.92 -20.03 -0.70
C LYS A 238 -7.95 -19.72 -1.84
N THR A 239 -7.29 -18.56 -1.82
CA THR A 239 -6.37 -18.14 -2.88
C THR A 239 -5.05 -18.92 -2.78
N PHE A 240 -4.53 -19.08 -1.57
CA PHE A 240 -3.36 -19.91 -1.28
C PHE A 240 -3.58 -21.35 -1.71
N ARG A 241 -4.69 -21.98 -1.30
CA ARG A 241 -5.02 -23.36 -1.74
C ARG A 241 -5.12 -23.49 -3.26
N LYS A 242 -5.63 -22.46 -3.95
CA LYS A 242 -5.70 -22.46 -5.43
C LYS A 242 -4.30 -22.37 -6.04
N ALA A 243 -3.41 -21.56 -5.47
CA ALA A 243 -2.01 -21.47 -5.87
C ALA A 243 -1.31 -22.84 -5.70
N VAL A 244 -1.40 -23.47 -4.53
CA VAL A 244 -0.81 -24.81 -4.28
C VAL A 244 -1.28 -25.84 -5.32
N LYS A 245 -2.60 -25.96 -5.53
CA LYS A 245 -3.17 -26.90 -6.51
C LYS A 245 -2.70 -26.68 -7.94
N LYS A 246 -2.39 -25.43 -8.32
CA LYS A 246 -1.84 -25.12 -9.65
C LYS A 246 -0.48 -25.81 -9.84
N SER A 247 0.43 -25.72 -8.88
CA SER A 247 1.72 -26.42 -8.95
C SER A 247 1.57 -27.93 -8.84
N GLU A 248 0.72 -28.44 -7.95
CA GLU A 248 0.49 -29.89 -7.82
C GLU A 248 0.00 -30.50 -9.14
N LYS A 249 -0.94 -29.84 -9.82
CA LYS A 249 -1.46 -30.27 -11.11
C LYS A 249 -0.37 -30.27 -12.18
N ALA A 250 0.48 -29.24 -12.22
CA ALA A 250 1.56 -29.14 -13.19
C ALA A 250 2.62 -30.25 -13.02
N LEU A 251 2.88 -30.65 -11.77
CA LEU A 251 3.80 -31.76 -11.44
C LEU A 251 3.17 -33.15 -11.59
N GLY A 252 1.85 -33.25 -11.79
CA GLY A 252 1.13 -34.53 -11.80
C GLY A 252 1.10 -35.21 -10.43
N ASN A 253 1.20 -34.45 -9.32
CA ASN A 253 1.26 -35.01 -7.97
C ASN A 253 -0.10 -35.63 -7.58
N PRO A 254 -0.16 -36.94 -7.23
CA PRO A 254 -1.41 -37.59 -6.86
C PRO A 254 -1.87 -37.25 -5.42
N THR A 255 -0.93 -36.83 -4.57
CA THR A 255 -1.18 -36.50 -3.16
C THR A 255 -0.97 -35.01 -2.93
N SER A 256 -1.99 -34.35 -2.41
CA SER A 256 -1.92 -32.92 -2.10
C SER A 256 -1.20 -32.68 -0.78
N ILE A 257 -0.37 -31.62 -0.72
CA ILE A 257 0.24 -31.13 0.51
C ILE A 257 -0.77 -30.37 1.39
N LEU A 258 -1.92 -30.00 0.83
CA LEU A 258 -2.96 -29.29 1.55
C LEU A 258 -3.68 -30.24 2.52
N PRO A 259 -3.95 -29.82 3.77
CA PRO A 259 -4.79 -30.59 4.66
C PRO A 259 -6.20 -30.74 4.06
N LYS A 260 -6.80 -31.91 4.27
CA LYS A 260 -8.20 -32.17 3.90
C LYS A 260 -9.08 -31.18 4.67
N LYS A 261 -10.00 -30.50 3.97
CA LYS A 261 -11.04 -29.73 4.67
C LYS A 261 -12.01 -30.73 5.32
N GLY A 262 -12.26 -30.58 6.62
CA GLY A 262 -13.36 -31.28 7.28
C GLY A 262 -14.70 -30.85 6.66
N LEU A 263 -15.71 -31.72 6.76
CA LEU A 263 -17.03 -31.53 6.15
C LEU A 263 -17.78 -30.27 6.63
N PHE A 264 -17.30 -29.59 7.68
CA PHE A 264 -18.01 -28.50 8.36
C PHE A 264 -17.35 -27.12 8.28
N GLY A 265 -16.25 -26.98 7.52
CA GLY A 265 -15.61 -25.67 7.31
C GLY A 265 -14.74 -25.23 8.47
#